data_AF-A0A367M8G4-F1
#
_entry.id   AF-A0A367M8G4-F1
#
_cell.length_a   1.000
_cell.length_b   1.000
_cell.length_c   1.000
_cell.angle_alpha   90.00
_cell.angle_beta   90.00
_cell.angle_gamma   90.00
#
_symmetry.space_group_name_H-M   'P 1'
#
loop_
_entity.id
_entity.type
_entity.pdbx_description
1 polymer ?
#
loop_
_entity_poly.entity_id
_entity_poly.type
_entity_poly.pdbx_seq_one_letter_code
_entity_poly.pdbx_strand_id
1 'polypeptide(L)'
;MSHTTHPGLDALWLTEAVRLREEQAGPLEDSEAVRQALAQGGSLPRRILTRAHWLGRREGLLDALRTWRQGSRLALALLLVLALASGAGLAFAALGDGQRPVNVFWALASLLGLHRLTLLGWARGLRAGGEAAG
;
A
#
# COMPACT_ATOMS: atom_id res chain seq x y z
N MET A 1 -36.28 6.47 6.91
CA MET A 1 -35.42 5.71 5.98
C MET A 1 -33.97 6.04 6.29
N SER A 2 -33.27 5.17 7.04
CA SER A 2 -31.86 5.36 7.42
C SER A 2 -30.95 4.86 6.30
N HIS A 3 -30.33 5.77 5.55
CA HIS A 3 -29.28 5.41 4.60
C HIS A 3 -28.08 4.84 5.36
N THR A 4 -27.85 3.54 5.26
CA THR A 4 -26.62 2.90 5.74
C THR A 4 -25.50 3.24 4.75
N THR A 5 -24.88 4.40 4.92
CA THR A 5 -23.62 4.70 4.23
C THR A 5 -22.56 3.75 4.77
N HIS A 6 -22.19 2.75 3.97
CA HIS A 6 -21.11 1.85 4.34
C HIS A 6 -19.81 2.67 4.49
N PRO A 7 -19.06 2.48 5.58
CA PRO A 7 -17.77 3.14 5.75
C PRO A 7 -16.82 2.69 4.63
N GLY A 8 -16.02 3.63 4.13
CA GLY A 8 -14.98 3.31 3.15
C GLY A 8 -13.91 2.40 3.75
N LEU A 9 -13.20 1.66 2.89
CA LEU A 9 -12.13 0.73 3.28
C LEU A 9 -11.09 1.38 4.20
N ASP A 10 -10.69 2.63 3.92
CA ASP A 10 -9.70 3.36 4.73
C ASP A 10 -10.13 3.48 6.20
N ALA A 11 -11.42 3.70 6.47
CA ALA A 11 -11.94 3.86 7.83
C ALA A 11 -12.00 2.52 8.58
N LEU A 12 -12.37 1.45 7.87
CA LEU A 12 -12.34 0.09 8.41
C LEU A 12 -10.89 -0.37 8.69
N TRP A 13 -9.98 -0.10 7.76
CA TRP A 13 -8.56 -0.41 7.92
C TRP A 13 -7.96 0.34 9.11
N LEU A 14 -8.23 1.64 9.23
CA LEU A 14 -7.76 2.42 10.38
C LEU A 14 -8.27 1.85 11.71
N THR A 15 -9.53 1.42 11.75
CA THR A 15 -10.11 0.79 12.94
C THR A 15 -9.39 -0.49 13.31
N GLU A 16 -9.08 -1.33 12.33
CA GLU A 16 -8.31 -2.55 12.54
C GLU A 16 -6.86 -2.26 12.97
N ALA A 17 -6.23 -1.24 12.38
CA ALA A 17 -4.89 -0.81 12.78
C ALA A 17 -4.84 -0.34 14.25
N VAL A 18 -5.86 0.40 14.70
CA VAL A 18 -6.00 0.79 16.11
C VAL A 18 -6.19 -0.45 17.00
N ARG A 19 -7.07 -1.38 16.60
CA ARG A 19 -7.28 -2.65 17.32
C ARG A 19 -5.98 -3.43 17.49
N LEU A 20 -5.21 -3.60 16.40
CA LEU A 20 -3.92 -4.28 16.41
C LEU A 20 -2.88 -3.56 17.27
N ARG A 21 -2.86 -2.22 17.22
CA ARG A 21 -1.96 -1.40 18.06
C ARG A 21 -2.26 -1.57 19.55
N GLU A 22 -3.54 -1.66 19.91
CA GLU A 22 -3.99 -1.92 21.28
C GLU A 22 -3.61 -3.33 21.75
N GLU A 23 -3.74 -4.33 20.88
CA GLU A 23 -3.30 -5.71 21.16
C GLU A 23 -1.78 -5.81 21.41
N GLN A 24 -0.98 -5.05 20.68
CA GLN A 24 0.49 -5.17 20.70
C GLN A 24 1.16 -4.38 21.81
N ALA A 25 0.67 -3.17 22.12
CA ALA A 25 1.31 -2.30 23.09
C ALA A 25 0.33 -1.68 24.10
N GLY A 26 -0.79 -2.37 24.33
CA GLY A 26 -1.74 -2.09 25.40
C GLY A 26 -2.80 -1.04 25.05
N PRO A 27 -3.80 -0.85 25.94
CA PRO A 27 -4.93 0.05 25.71
C PRO A 27 -4.47 1.49 25.47
N LEU A 28 -5.05 2.15 24.47
CA LEU A 28 -4.81 3.56 24.19
C LEU A 28 -5.72 4.45 25.05
N GLU A 29 -5.19 5.57 25.51
CA GLU A 29 -5.98 6.59 26.20
C GLU A 29 -7.03 7.18 25.24
N ASP A 30 -8.30 6.86 25.48
CA ASP A 30 -9.40 7.14 24.56
C ASP A 30 -10.54 7.95 25.19
N SER A 31 -10.37 8.44 26.43
CA SER A 31 -11.43 9.10 27.19
C SER A 31 -12.04 10.31 26.47
N GLU A 32 -11.22 11.10 25.79
CA GLU A 32 -11.66 12.21 24.92
C GLU A 32 -12.33 11.72 23.63
N ALA A 33 -11.79 10.68 23.01
CA ALA A 33 -12.34 10.07 21.80
C ALA A 33 -13.74 9.50 22.05
N VAL A 34 -13.92 8.82 23.18
CA VAL A 34 -15.20 8.27 23.63
C VAL A 34 -16.19 9.39 23.94
N ARG A 35 -15.79 10.44 24.67
CA ARG A 35 -16.66 11.61 24.90
C ARG A 35 -17.14 12.23 23.58
N GLN A 36 -16.24 12.42 22.63
CA GLN A 36 -16.61 12.96 21.32
C GLN A 36 -17.52 12.01 20.52
N ALA A 37 -17.21 10.71 20.50
CA ALA A 37 -18.02 9.72 19.79
C ALA A 37 -19.43 9.58 20.39
N LEU A 38 -19.56 9.67 21.71
CA LEU A 38 -20.85 9.69 22.40
C LEU A 38 -21.64 10.97 22.11
N ALA A 39 -20.97 12.14 22.13
CA ALA A 39 -21.59 13.43 21.82
C ALA A 39 -22.12 13.50 20.37
N GLN A 40 -21.44 12.85 19.42
CA GLN A 40 -21.89 12.76 18.03
C GLN A 40 -23.09 11.82 17.82
N GLY A 41 -23.41 10.96 18.79
CA GLY A 41 -24.53 10.03 18.71
C GLY A 41 -24.37 8.96 17.63
N GLY A 42 -25.49 8.37 17.20
CA GLY A 42 -25.50 7.33 16.16
C GLY A 42 -25.26 5.90 16.66
N SER A 43 -25.13 4.97 15.70
CA SER A 43 -24.98 3.53 15.96
C SER A 43 -23.60 3.16 16.51
N LEU A 44 -23.49 2.02 17.19
CA LEU A 44 -22.22 1.53 17.74
C LEU A 44 -21.08 1.48 16.70
N PRO A 45 -21.27 0.94 15.48
CA PRO A 45 -20.22 0.98 14.45
C PRO A 45 -19.75 2.40 14.11
N ARG A 46 -20.66 3.37 14.06
CA ARG A 46 -20.32 4.78 13.80
C ARG A 46 -19.45 5.35 14.92
N ARG A 47 -19.75 5.02 16.17
CA ARG A 47 -18.98 5.46 17.34
C ARG A 47 -17.58 4.85 17.36
N ILE A 48 -17.45 3.57 17.03
CA ILE A 48 -16.16 2.87 16.90
C ILE A 48 -15.29 3.53 15.82
N LEU A 49 -15.86 3.78 14.64
CA LEU A 49 -15.15 4.46 13.54
C LEU A 49 -14.71 5.87 13.95
N THR A 50 -15.55 6.60 14.68
CA THR A 50 -15.23 7.95 15.16
C THR A 50 -14.10 7.92 16.18
N ARG A 51 -14.14 6.99 17.13
CA ARG A 51 -13.05 6.76 18.11
C ARG A 51 -11.74 6.43 17.40
N ALA A 52 -11.76 5.48 16.47
CA ALA A 52 -10.57 5.08 15.71
C ALA A 52 -10.01 6.24 14.87
N HIS A 53 -10.87 7.07 14.27
CA HIS A 53 -10.43 8.25 13.53
C HIS A 53 -9.76 9.28 14.44
N TRP A 54 -10.30 9.51 15.64
CA TRP A 54 -9.71 10.43 16.61
C TRP A 54 -8.35 9.93 17.11
N LEU A 55 -8.27 8.67 17.52
CA LEU A 55 -7.03 8.02 17.95
C LEU A 55 -6.00 8.02 16.81
N GLY A 56 -6.42 7.64 15.60
CA GLY A 56 -5.54 7.62 14.43
C GLY A 56 -4.99 8.98 14.03
N ARG A 57 -5.70 10.07 14.32
CA ARG A 57 -5.18 11.43 14.14
C ARG A 57 -4.17 11.80 15.22
N ARG A 58 -4.44 11.44 16.49
CA ARG A 58 -3.54 11.69 17.63
C ARG A 58 -2.23 10.92 17.51
N GLU A 59 -2.31 9.67 17.06
CA GLU A 59 -1.17 8.75 16.92
C GLU A 59 -0.42 8.92 15.59
N GLY A 60 -0.88 9.80 14.68
CA GLY A 60 -0.27 9.98 13.35
C GLY A 60 -0.56 8.84 12.36
N LEU A 61 -1.38 7.86 12.71
CA LEU A 61 -1.75 6.72 11.86
C LEU A 61 -2.46 7.15 10.57
N LEU A 62 -3.20 8.27 10.59
CA LEU A 62 -3.82 8.81 9.37
C LEU A 62 -2.80 9.26 8.33
N ASP A 63 -1.71 9.91 8.76
CA ASP A 63 -0.62 10.33 7.88
C ASP A 63 0.20 9.15 7.40
N ALA A 64 0.45 8.18 8.29
CA ALA A 64 1.08 6.92 7.92
C ALA A 64 0.25 6.19 6.84
N LEU A 65 -1.06 6.05 7.02
CA LEU A 65 -1.94 5.41 6.05
C LEU A 65 -1.93 6.12 4.68
N ARG A 66 -1.96 7.46 4.67
CA ARG A 66 -1.87 8.25 3.44
C ARG A 66 -0.55 8.00 2.69
N THR A 67 0.56 8.09 3.40
CA THR A 67 1.91 7.90 2.84
C THR A 67 2.08 6.48 2.31
N TRP A 68 1.64 5.48 3.09
CA TRP A 68 1.63 4.08 2.66
C TRP A 68 0.80 3.88 1.40
N ARG A 69 -0.42 4.41 1.34
CA ARG A 69 -1.28 4.26 0.16
C ARG A 69 -0.70 4.92 -1.08
N GLN A 70 -0.06 6.09 -0.92
CA GLN A 70 0.65 6.74 -2.01
C GLN A 70 1.83 5.90 -2.49
N GLY A 71 2.63 5.38 -1.55
CA GLY A 71 3.74 4.46 -1.84
C GLY A 71 3.28 3.22 -2.58
N SER A 72 2.21 2.56 -2.12
CA SER A 72 1.65 1.37 -2.78
C SER A 72 1.15 1.66 -4.19
N ARG A 73 0.49 2.81 -4.42
CA ARG A 73 0.04 3.21 -5.76
C ARG A 73 1.20 3.45 -6.71
N LEU A 74 2.25 4.14 -6.23
CA LEU A 74 3.46 4.36 -7.02
C LEU A 74 4.19 3.05 -7.33
N ALA A 75 4.30 2.15 -6.34
CA ALA A 75 4.88 0.82 -6.53
C ALA A 75 4.09 0.01 -7.55
N LEU A 76 2.74 0.00 -7.46
CA LEU A 76 1.88 -0.68 -8.42
C LEU A 76 2.04 -0.09 -9.83
N ALA A 77 2.08 1.23 -9.96
CA ALA A 77 2.31 1.89 -11.25
C ALA A 77 3.67 1.50 -11.85
N LEU A 78 4.73 1.48 -11.03
CA LEU A 78 6.07 1.05 -11.46
C LEU A 78 6.07 -0.42 -11.91
N LEU A 79 5.40 -1.30 -11.16
CA LEU A 79 5.25 -2.72 -11.51
C LEU A 79 4.49 -2.90 -12.83
N LEU A 80 3.43 -2.13 -13.06
CA LEU A 80 2.68 -2.16 -14.32
C LEU A 80 3.55 -1.71 -15.50
N VAL A 81 4.30 -0.62 -15.34
CA VAL A 81 5.23 -0.16 -16.39
C VAL A 81 6.28 -1.23 -16.70
N LEU A 82 6.86 -1.85 -15.66
CA LEU A 82 7.85 -2.90 -15.83
C LEU A 82 7.23 -4.14 -16.52
N ALA A 83 6.03 -4.55 -16.12
CA ALA A 83 5.31 -5.66 -16.73
C ALA A 83 4.98 -5.41 -18.20
N LEU A 84 4.52 -4.19 -18.55
CA LEU A 84 4.23 -3.83 -19.94
C LEU A 84 5.50 -3.74 -20.80
N ALA A 85 6.56 -3.14 -20.28
CA ALA A 85 7.83 -3.02 -21.01
C ALA A 85 8.49 -4.40 -21.24
N SER A 86 8.50 -5.25 -20.22
CA SER A 86 9.00 -6.62 -20.33
C SER A 86 8.12 -7.48 -21.23
N GLY A 87 6.79 -7.41 -21.09
CA GLY A 87 5.84 -8.12 -21.94
C GLY A 87 5.94 -7.70 -23.41
N ALA A 88 6.03 -6.39 -23.70
CA ALA A 88 6.24 -5.88 -25.05
C ALA A 88 7.59 -6.33 -25.61
N GLY A 89 8.68 -6.24 -24.84
CA GLY A 89 10.00 -6.71 -25.25
C GLY A 89 10.03 -8.19 -25.61
N LEU A 90 9.31 -9.03 -24.83
CA LEU A 90 9.15 -10.45 -25.13
C LEU A 90 8.28 -10.69 -26.38
N ALA A 91 7.16 -9.97 -26.52
CA ALA A 91 6.29 -10.07 -27.68
C ALA A 91 7.01 -9.66 -28.98
N PHE A 92 7.78 -8.57 -28.97
CA PHE A 92 8.60 -8.15 -30.12
C PHE A 92 9.72 -9.14 -30.47
N ALA A 93 10.32 -9.78 -29.45
CA ALA A 93 11.30 -10.84 -29.68
C ALA A 93 10.66 -12.12 -30.27
N ALA A 94 9.41 -12.43 -29.89
CA ALA A 94 8.69 -13.61 -30.33
C ALA A 94 7.96 -13.44 -31.68
N LEU A 95 7.42 -12.26 -31.97
CA LEU A 95 6.68 -11.91 -33.21
C LEU A 95 7.60 -11.50 -34.38
N GLY A 96 8.91 -11.70 -34.27
CA GLY A 96 9.80 -11.53 -35.43
C GLY A 96 9.28 -12.36 -36.60
N ASP A 97 9.24 -11.76 -37.80
CA ASP A 97 8.60 -12.24 -39.06
C ASP A 97 9.04 -13.64 -39.57
N GLY A 98 9.64 -14.52 -38.77
CA GLY A 98 10.16 -15.84 -39.17
C GLY A 98 11.35 -15.78 -40.13
N GLN A 99 11.64 -14.60 -40.68
CA GLN A 99 12.67 -14.33 -41.72
C GLN A 99 13.84 -13.48 -41.20
N ARG A 100 13.76 -12.92 -39.99
CA ARG A 100 14.83 -12.08 -39.38
C ARG A 100 15.46 -12.80 -38.18
N PRO A 101 16.79 -12.84 -38.07
CA PRO A 101 17.48 -13.47 -36.94
C PRO A 101 17.05 -12.81 -35.63
N VAL A 102 16.89 -13.64 -34.59
CA VAL A 102 16.51 -13.19 -33.24
C VAL A 102 17.43 -12.06 -32.80
N ASN A 103 16.85 -10.92 -32.43
CA ASN A 103 17.63 -9.76 -32.05
C ASN A 103 18.21 -9.98 -30.65
N VAL A 104 19.46 -10.45 -30.61
CA VAL A 104 20.21 -10.75 -29.38
C VAL A 104 20.27 -9.54 -28.44
N PHE A 105 20.27 -8.31 -28.97
CA PHE A 105 20.21 -7.09 -28.15
C PHE A 105 18.91 -7.01 -27.34
N TRP A 106 17.77 -7.33 -27.94
CA TRP A 106 16.49 -7.33 -27.23
C TRP A 106 16.36 -8.50 -26.24
N ALA A 107 16.88 -9.67 -26.58
CA ALA A 107 16.91 -10.83 -25.67
C ALA A 107 17.82 -10.56 -24.44
N LEU A 108 19.01 -10.00 -24.66
CA LEU A 108 19.90 -9.61 -23.57
C LEU A 108 19.36 -8.40 -22.80
N ALA A 109 18.70 -7.45 -23.46
CA ALA A 109 18.09 -6.31 -22.77
C ALA A 109 16.92 -6.74 -21.88
N SER A 110 16.08 -7.68 -22.30
CA SER A 110 14.97 -8.18 -21.46
C SER A 110 15.50 -9.06 -20.33
N LEU A 111 16.41 -10.00 -20.63
CA LEU A 111 17.03 -10.86 -19.63
C LEU A 111 17.81 -10.03 -18.61
N LEU A 112 18.82 -9.28 -19.05
CA LEU A 112 19.69 -8.54 -18.13
C LEU A 112 19.02 -7.28 -17.56
N GLY A 113 18.13 -6.63 -18.31
CA GLY A 113 17.41 -5.44 -17.84
C GLY A 113 16.47 -5.76 -16.70
N LEU A 114 15.62 -6.79 -16.85
CA LEU A 114 14.68 -7.18 -15.80
C LEU A 114 15.43 -7.60 -14.52
N HIS A 115 16.45 -8.45 -14.66
CA HIS A 115 17.24 -8.93 -13.53
C HIS A 115 18.02 -7.82 -12.82
N ARG A 116 18.56 -6.84 -13.55
CA ARG A 116 19.20 -5.66 -12.94
C ARG A 116 18.20 -4.79 -12.20
N LEU A 117 16.99 -4.60 -12.73
CA LEU A 117 15.95 -3.81 -12.07
C LEU A 117 15.45 -4.48 -10.78
N THR A 118 15.24 -5.80 -10.79
CA THR A 118 14.91 -6.54 -9.56
C THR A 118 16.06 -6.51 -8.56
N LEU A 119 17.32 -6.64 -9.01
CA LEU A 119 18.49 -6.55 -8.13
C LEU A 119 18.61 -5.15 -7.48
N LEU A 120 18.41 -4.07 -8.24
CA LEU A 120 18.42 -2.71 -7.72
C LEU A 120 17.26 -2.47 -6.76
N GLY A 121 16.06 -2.96 -7.07
CA GLY A 121 14.91 -2.91 -6.18
C GLY A 121 15.18 -3.62 -4.86
N TRP A 122 15.74 -4.83 -4.91
CA TRP A 122 16.15 -5.61 -3.75
C TRP A 122 17.21 -4.88 -2.92
N ALA A 123 18.27 -4.34 -3.55
CA ALA A 123 19.34 -3.62 -2.85
C ALA A 123 18.82 -2.34 -2.16
N ARG A 124 17.93 -1.60 -2.81
CA ARG A 124 17.27 -0.43 -2.19
C ARG A 124 16.35 -0.85 -1.04
N GLY A 125 15.63 -1.96 -1.20
CA GLY A 125 14.79 -2.56 -0.15
C GLY A 125 15.60 -2.95 1.08
N LEU A 126 16.77 -3.57 0.93
CA LEU A 126 17.65 -3.89 2.07
C LEU A 126 18.08 -2.64 2.83
N ARG A 127 18.46 -1.58 2.11
CA ARG A 127 18.91 -0.34 2.76
C ARG A 127 17.78 0.35 3.52
N ALA A 128 16.56 0.34 2.97
CA ALA A 128 15.39 0.93 3.64
C ALA A 128 14.85 0.06 4.80
N GLY A 129 14.92 -1.28 4.67
CA GLY A 129 14.48 -2.21 5.72
C GLY A 129 15.42 -2.26 6.93
N GLY A 130 16.71 -1.96 6.74
CA GLY A 130 17.69 -1.88 7.83
C GLY A 130 17.50 -0.69 8.77
N GLU A 131 16.90 0.41 8.31
CA GLU A 131 16.63 1.60 9.15
C GLU A 131 15.36 1.46 10.01
N ALA A 132 14.44 0.55 9.65
CA ALA A 132 13.19 0.31 10.39
C ALA A 132 13.33 -0.74 11.51
N ALA A 133 14.48 -1.39 11.65
CA ALA A 133 14.74 -2.49 12.58
C ALA A 133 15.82 -2.17 13.64
N GLY A 134 16.26 -0.92 13.75
CA GLY A 134 17.16 -0.42 14.80
C GLY A 134 16.46 0.63 15.66
#